data_AF-A0A2A3XLZ2-F1
#
_entry.id   AF-A0A2A3XLZ2-F1
#
_cell.length_a   1.000
_cell.length_b   1.000
_cell.length_c   1.000
_cell.angle_alpha   90.00
_cell.angle_beta   90.00
_cell.angle_gamma   90.00
#
_symmetry.space_group_name_H-M   'P 1'
#
loop_
_entity.id
_entity.type
_entity.pdbx_description
1 polymer ?
#
loop_
_entity_poly.entity_id
_entity_poly.type
_entity_poly.pdbx_seq_one_letter_code
_entity_poly.pdbx_strand_id
1 'polypeptide(L)'
;MKSGVVKPRLELIQAQADVEFGVHLSRAEFRLIPGSTPGRTQLSIEVGVALGASDFDSDLDETLTITKLTLDGEERMTDTQKIIETLTATDPVSVVLEATNSGRYAIMWNVDTSLES
;
A
#
# COMPACT_ATOMS: atom_id res chain seq x y z
N MET A 1 -27.14 -14.56 -17.97
CA MET A 1 -25.90 -13.77 -17.87
C MET A 1 -24.99 -14.45 -16.87
N LYS A 2 -23.76 -14.83 -17.25
CA LYS A 2 -22.77 -15.20 -16.23
C LYS A 2 -22.42 -13.89 -15.52
N SER A 3 -22.98 -13.68 -14.33
CA SER A 3 -22.49 -12.64 -13.41
C SER A 3 -21.05 -13.03 -13.09
N GLY A 4 -20.10 -12.48 -13.83
CA GLY A 4 -18.69 -12.74 -13.64
C GLY A 4 -18.25 -12.02 -12.38
N VAL A 5 -17.69 -12.75 -11.43
CA VAL A 5 -17.02 -12.15 -10.27
C VAL A 5 -15.89 -11.27 -10.80
N VAL A 6 -15.97 -9.97 -10.54
CA VAL A 6 -14.90 -9.02 -10.84
C VAL A 6 -13.99 -8.97 -9.63
N LYS A 7 -12.72 -9.34 -9.81
CA LYS A 7 -11.70 -9.18 -8.75
C LYS A 7 -11.35 -7.70 -8.59
N PRO A 8 -11.04 -7.25 -7.36
CA PRO A 8 -10.48 -5.93 -7.19
C PRO A 8 -9.14 -5.82 -7.91
N ARG A 9 -8.74 -4.60 -8.26
CA ARG A 9 -7.44 -4.33 -8.87
C ARG A 9 -6.85 -3.04 -8.34
N LEU A 10 -5.52 -2.98 -8.31
CA LEU A 10 -4.75 -1.80 -7.99
C LEU A 10 -4.08 -1.25 -9.25
N GLU A 11 -4.15 0.05 -9.42
CA GLU A 11 -3.43 0.78 -10.47
C GLU A 11 -2.46 1.74 -9.78
N LEU A 12 -1.15 1.54 -9.95
CA LEU A 12 -0.15 2.51 -9.48
C LEU A 12 -0.30 3.80 -10.31
N ILE A 13 -0.57 4.91 -9.63
CA ILE A 13 -0.70 6.22 -10.24
C ILE A 13 0.66 6.92 -10.29
N GLN A 14 1.36 6.91 -9.16
CA GLN A 14 2.70 7.49 -9.04
C GLN A 14 3.44 6.92 -7.83
N ALA A 15 4.76 6.95 -7.89
CA ALA A 15 5.64 6.67 -6.77
C ALA A 15 6.79 7.68 -6.77
N GLN A 16 7.15 8.16 -5.60
CA GLN A 16 8.27 9.07 -5.37
C GLN A 16 9.09 8.57 -4.19
N ALA A 17 10.40 8.79 -4.25
CA ALA A 17 11.30 8.63 -3.12
C ALA A 17 12.16 9.89 -3.00
N ASP A 18 12.36 10.34 -1.78
CA ASP A 18 13.22 11.48 -1.43
C ASP A 18 14.09 11.14 -0.22
N VAL A 19 15.17 11.89 -0.04
CA VAL A 19 16.11 11.78 1.07
C VAL A 19 16.21 13.12 1.77
N GLU A 20 15.60 13.23 2.95
CA GLU A 20 15.61 14.46 3.74
C GLU A 20 16.32 14.20 5.07
N PHE A 21 17.36 14.99 5.37
CA PHE A 21 18.11 14.92 6.63
C PHE A 21 18.61 13.51 7.01
N GLY A 22 18.91 12.67 6.01
CA GLY A 22 19.37 11.30 6.22
C GLY A 22 18.27 10.26 6.45
N VAL A 23 17.00 10.64 6.28
CA VAL A 23 15.84 9.75 6.27
C VAL A 23 15.38 9.56 4.84
N HIS A 24 15.13 8.33 4.40
CA HIS A 24 14.39 8.13 3.15
C HIS A 24 12.91 8.26 3.43
N LEU A 25 12.23 9.04 2.60
CA LEU A 25 10.79 9.11 2.52
C LEU A 25 10.36 8.50 1.19
N SER A 26 9.47 7.51 1.23
CA SER A 26 8.83 6.95 0.04
C SER A 26 7.34 7.24 0.09
N ARG A 27 6.79 7.72 -1.02
CA ARG A 27 5.36 7.94 -1.20
C ARG A 27 4.87 7.18 -2.43
N ALA A 28 3.74 6.50 -2.30
CA ALA A 28 3.09 5.81 -3.41
C ALA A 28 1.59 6.12 -3.42
N GLU A 29 1.03 6.33 -4.60
CA GLU A 29 -0.40 6.53 -4.81
C GLU A 29 -0.95 5.45 -5.73
N PHE A 30 -2.03 4.82 -5.29
CA PHE A 30 -2.74 3.81 -6.03
C PHE A 30 -4.21 4.21 -6.19
N ARG A 31 -4.79 3.78 -7.30
CA ARG A 31 -6.25 3.69 -7.44
C ARG A 31 -6.67 2.25 -7.22
N LEU A 32 -7.41 2.02 -6.14
CA LEU A 32 -8.08 0.75 -5.89
C LEU A 32 -9.41 0.75 -6.62
N ILE A 33 -9.64 -0.24 -7.46
CA ILE A 33 -10.92 -0.45 -8.13
C ILE A 33 -11.56 -1.68 -7.48
N PRO A 34 -12.63 -1.49 -6.69
CA PRO A 34 -13.26 -2.58 -5.95
C PRO A 34 -13.75 -3.70 -6.87
N GLY A 35 -13.81 -4.91 -6.31
CA GLY A 35 -14.46 -6.04 -6.97
C GLY A 35 -15.97 -5.86 -7.08
N SER A 36 -16.63 -6.76 -7.81
CA SER A 36 -18.08 -6.70 -8.00
C SER A 36 -18.84 -6.80 -6.67
N THR A 37 -19.75 -5.87 -6.43
CA THR A 37 -20.69 -5.83 -5.30
C THR A 37 -21.53 -7.12 -5.26
N PRO A 38 -21.75 -7.73 -4.07
CA PRO A 38 -21.47 -7.21 -2.74
C PRO A 38 -20.17 -7.77 -2.12
N GLY A 39 -19.08 -7.82 -2.89
CA GLY A 39 -17.78 -8.23 -2.36
C GLY A 39 -17.12 -7.11 -1.56
N ARG A 40 -16.79 -7.37 -0.29
CA ARG A 40 -15.85 -6.54 0.45
C ARG A 40 -14.45 -6.77 -0.13
N THR A 41 -13.69 -5.70 -0.30
CA THR A 41 -12.34 -5.73 -0.87
C THR A 41 -11.35 -5.67 0.28
N GLN A 42 -10.47 -6.68 0.39
CA GLN A 42 -9.34 -6.62 1.31
C GLN A 42 -8.17 -5.93 0.61
N LEU A 43 -7.55 -4.99 1.30
CA LEU A 43 -6.32 -4.28 0.90
C LEU A 43 -5.22 -4.66 1.89
N SER A 44 -4.16 -5.28 1.39
CA SER A 44 -2.96 -5.60 2.16
C SER A 44 -1.84 -4.68 1.71
N ILE A 45 -1.26 -3.95 2.65
CA ILE A 45 -0.13 -3.05 2.41
C ILE A 45 1.01 -3.53 3.30
N GLU A 46 2.17 -3.72 2.72
CA GLU A 46 3.39 -4.07 3.42
C GLU A 46 4.56 -3.28 2.84
N VAL A 47 5.52 -2.92 3.68
CA VAL A 47 6.72 -2.20 3.29
C VAL A 47 7.96 -2.98 3.71
N GLY A 48 8.98 -2.97 2.85
CA GLY A 48 10.24 -3.67 3.06
C GLY A 48 11.47 -2.92 2.56
N VAL A 49 12.64 -3.40 2.96
CA VAL A 49 13.90 -3.06 2.30
C VAL A 49 14.02 -3.86 1.00
N ALA A 50 14.24 -3.17 -0.12
CA ALA A 50 14.43 -3.81 -1.42
C ALA A 50 15.74 -4.62 -1.46
N LEU A 51 15.64 -5.91 -1.76
CA LEU A 51 16.77 -6.82 -1.99
C LEU A 51 17.03 -7.10 -3.48
N GLY A 52 16.05 -6.77 -4.33
CA GLY A 52 16.10 -6.97 -5.77
C GLY A 52 14.84 -6.41 -6.43
N ALA A 53 14.50 -6.92 -7.61
CA ALA A 53 13.35 -6.43 -8.37
C ALA A 53 11.98 -6.85 -7.79
N SER A 54 11.93 -7.97 -7.06
CA SER A 54 10.70 -8.54 -6.49
C SER A 54 10.81 -8.93 -5.02
N ASP A 55 12.01 -8.88 -4.46
CA ASP A 55 12.30 -9.45 -3.14
C ASP A 55 12.55 -8.30 -2.16
N PHE A 56 11.90 -8.37 -1.00
CA PHE A 56 12.16 -7.49 0.13
C PHE A 56 12.26 -8.25 1.43
N ASP A 57 12.84 -7.58 2.43
CA ASP A 57 12.86 -8.01 3.81
C ASP A 57 12.47 -6.81 4.70
N SER A 58 11.42 -6.97 5.50
CA SER A 58 10.93 -5.94 6.43
C SER A 58 11.84 -5.79 7.66
N ASP A 59 12.63 -6.81 7.98
CA ASP A 59 13.35 -6.91 9.25
C ASP A 59 14.79 -6.35 9.15
N LEU A 60 15.25 -6.01 7.94
CA LEU A 60 16.60 -5.47 7.71
C LEU A 60 16.82 -4.04 8.20
N ASP A 61 15.74 -3.27 8.36
CA ASP A 61 15.78 -1.93 8.89
C ASP A 61 14.66 -1.76 9.92
N GLU A 62 15.01 -1.80 11.20
CA GLU A 62 14.08 -1.63 12.32
C GLU A 62 13.40 -0.24 12.33
N THR A 63 13.93 0.73 11.59
CA THR A 63 13.33 2.07 11.46
C THR A 63 12.33 2.15 10.30
N LEU A 64 12.21 1.09 9.50
CA LEU A 64 11.28 1.04 8.38
C LEU A 64 9.85 0.97 8.91
N THR A 65 9.03 1.94 8.54
CA THR A 65 7.64 2.00 8.96
C THR A 65 6.77 2.73 7.94
N ILE A 66 5.52 2.30 7.81
CA ILE A 66 4.47 3.05 7.15
C ILE A 66 4.08 4.16 8.13
N THR A 67 4.32 5.41 7.75
CA THR A 67 4.05 6.58 8.60
C THR A 67 2.66 7.15 8.35
N LYS A 68 2.13 6.97 7.14
CA LYS A 68 0.85 7.53 6.74
C LYS A 68 0.10 6.62 5.77
N LEU A 69 -1.21 6.57 5.97
CA LEU A 69 -2.16 5.99 5.04
C LEU A 69 -3.30 7.00 4.83
N THR A 70 -3.59 7.35 3.58
CA THR A 70 -4.80 8.06 3.20
C THR A 70 -5.68 7.12 2.39
N LEU A 71 -6.90 6.87 2.85
CA LEU A 71 -7.92 6.10 2.13
C LEU A 71 -9.14 6.97 1.88
N ASP A 72 -9.49 7.14 0.61
CA ASP A 72 -10.65 7.96 0.21
C ASP A 72 -10.66 9.38 0.79
N GLY A 73 -9.46 9.97 0.95
CA GLY A 73 -9.28 11.28 1.56
C GLY A 73 -9.20 11.29 3.09
N GLU A 74 -9.47 10.17 3.76
CA GLU A 74 -9.26 10.02 5.20
C GLU A 74 -7.81 9.66 5.52
N GLU A 75 -7.08 10.58 6.14
CA GLU A 75 -5.70 10.39 6.56
C GLU A 75 -5.60 9.80 7.97
N ARG A 76 -4.66 8.87 8.15
CA ARG A 76 -4.25 8.35 9.45
C ARG A 76 -2.73 8.22 9.53
N MET A 77 -2.20 8.56 10.70
CA MET A 77 -0.81 8.27 11.05
C MET A 77 -0.69 6.83 11.53
N THR A 78 0.39 6.17 11.13
CA THR A 78 0.67 4.78 11.50
C THR A 78 2.13 4.64 11.92
N ASP A 79 2.44 3.53 12.59
CA ASP A 79 3.82 3.13 12.88
C ASP A 79 3.89 1.60 12.86
N THR A 80 3.74 1.04 11.65
CA THR A 80 3.72 -0.40 11.39
C THR A 80 4.31 -0.67 10.03
N GLN A 81 4.85 -1.86 9.82
CA GLN A 81 5.33 -2.30 8.50
C GLN A 81 4.23 -2.92 7.65
N LYS A 82 3.07 -3.22 8.24
CA LYS A 82 1.96 -3.90 7.58
C LYS A 82 0.60 -3.38 8.03
N ILE A 83 -0.31 -3.23 7.07
CA ILE A 83 -1.69 -2.82 7.26
C ILE A 83 -2.59 -3.76 6.45
N ILE A 84 -3.72 -4.17 7.04
CA ILE A 84 -4.77 -4.93 6.36
C ILE A 84 -6.09 -4.20 6.59
N GLU A 85 -6.77 -3.82 5.52
CA GLU A 85 -8.04 -3.09 5.54
C GLU A 85 -9.13 -3.84 4.78
N THR A 86 -10.35 -3.81 5.30
CA THR A 86 -11.54 -4.29 4.59
C THR A 86 -12.37 -3.08 4.14
N LEU A 87 -12.53 -2.93 2.84
CA LEU A 87 -13.22 -1.82 2.21
C LEU A 87 -14.57 -2.25 1.64
N THR A 88 -15.61 -1.49 1.95
CA THR A 88 -16.93 -1.62 1.32
C THR A 88 -17.15 -0.43 0.40
N ALA A 89 -16.54 -0.46 -0.78
CA ALA A 89 -16.63 0.60 -1.78
C ALA A 89 -17.21 0.05 -3.09
N THR A 90 -18.02 0.85 -3.77
CA THR A 90 -18.56 0.55 -5.11
C THR A 90 -17.86 1.32 -6.21
N ASP A 91 -17.24 2.44 -5.85
CA ASP A 91 -16.49 3.32 -6.75
C ASP A 91 -14.98 3.19 -6.49
N PRO A 92 -14.13 3.58 -7.46
CA PRO A 92 -12.68 3.59 -7.26
C PRO A 92 -12.26 4.47 -6.08
N VAL A 93 -11.34 3.94 -5.26
CA VAL A 93 -10.82 4.58 -4.05
C VAL A 93 -9.37 5.00 -4.26
N SER A 94 -9.01 6.21 -3.82
CA SER A 94 -7.60 6.64 -3.77
C SER A 94 -6.93 6.09 -2.51
N VAL A 95 -5.73 5.52 -2.69
CA VAL A 95 -4.88 4.99 -1.63
C VAL A 95 -3.54 5.71 -1.73
N VAL A 96 -3.20 6.52 -0.73
CA VAL A 96 -1.89 7.18 -0.63
C VAL A 96 -1.14 6.62 0.56
N LEU A 97 0.10 6.21 0.33
CA LEU A 97 0.97 5.62 1.32
C LEU A 97 2.23 6.47 1.48
N GLU A 98 2.68 6.64 2.71
CA GLU A 98 4.02 7.15 3.01
C GLU A 98 4.73 6.21 3.98
N ALA A 99 6.01 5.96 3.72
CA ALA A 99 6.89 5.20 4.59
C ALA A 99 8.24 5.87 4.72
N THR A 100 8.89 5.64 5.85
CA THR A 100 10.24 6.14 6.11
C THR A 100 11.17 5.05 6.58
N ASN A 101 12.47 5.23 6.39
CA ASN A 101 13.51 4.39 7.01
C ASN A 101 14.79 5.21 7.29
N SER A 102 15.85 4.52 7.71
CA SER A 102 17.13 5.08 8.13
C SER A 102 17.95 5.76 7.02
N GLY A 103 17.46 5.77 5.78
CA GLY A 103 18.18 6.29 4.61
C GLY A 103 19.25 5.34 4.06
N ARG A 104 19.48 4.19 4.69
CA ARG A 104 20.51 3.22 4.26
C ARG A 104 20.06 2.34 3.11
N TYR A 105 18.75 2.15 2.98
CA TYR A 105 18.17 1.17 2.07
C TYR A 105 17.04 1.77 1.25
N ALA A 106 16.86 1.25 0.04
CA ALA A 106 15.69 1.58 -0.78
C ALA A 106 14.44 0.92 -0.19
N ILE A 107 13.35 1.69 -0.14
CA ILE A 107 12.03 1.21 0.31
C ILE A 107 11.33 0.52 -0.87
N MET A 108 10.74 -0.65 -0.62
CA MET A 108 9.84 -1.33 -1.55
C MET A 108 8.46 -1.50 -0.93
N TRP A 109 7.43 -1.26 -1.75
CA TRP A 109 6.03 -1.46 -1.39
C TRP A 109 5.53 -2.79 -1.95
N ASN A 110 4.87 -3.57 -1.12
CA ASN A 110 4.06 -4.71 -1.53
C ASN A 110 2.59 -4.40 -1.21
N VAL A 111 1.82 -4.08 -2.25
CA VAL A 111 0.41 -3.71 -2.11
C VAL A 111 -0.43 -4.67 -2.94
N ASP A 112 -1.33 -5.38 -2.28
CA ASP A 112 -2.19 -6.38 -2.89
C ASP A 112 -3.65 -6.18 -2.51
N THR A 113 -4.54 -6.68 -3.34
CA THR A 113 -5.97 -6.67 -3.10
C THR A 113 -6.64 -7.98 -3.46
N SER A 114 -7.58 -8.40 -2.63
CA SER A 114 -8.34 -9.62 -2.81
C SER A 114 -9.81 -9.40 -2.45
N LEU A 115 -10.67 -10.31 -2.89
CA LEU A 115 -12.03 -10.37 -2.35
C LEU A 115 -11.94 -10.93 -0.94
N GLU A 116 -12.62 -10.28 0.01
CA GLU A 116 -12.79 -10.86 1.35
C GLU A 116 -13.61 -12.15 1.21
N SER A 117 -13.06 -13.25 1.73
CA SER A 117 -13.64 -14.60 1.65
C SER A 117 -14.72 -14.86 2.70
#